data_AF-A0A354EES2-F1
#
_entry.id   AF-A0A354EES2-F1
#
_cell.length_a   1.000
_cell.length_b   1.000
_cell.length_c   1.000
_cell.angle_alpha   90.00
_cell.angle_beta   90.00
_cell.angle_gamma   90.00
#
_symmetry.space_group_name_H-M   'P 1'
#
loop_
_entity.id
_entity.type
_entity.pdbx_description
1 polymer ?
#
loop_
_entity_poly.entity_id
_entity_poly.type
_entity_poly.pdbx_seq_one_letter_code
_entity_poly.pdbx_strand_id
1 'polypeptide(L)'
;MRKVYFWHLKALGYCNRQMRVWCKAHGVSWRGLIDDGIDADHLLSLDQTSYAHNAVAFAEATGWSREPVSVDAAARKGGCV
;
A
#
# COMPACT_ATOMS: atom_id res chain seq x y z
N MET A 1 -9.94 11.70 -3.39
CA MET A 1 -9.06 11.51 -2.22
C MET A 1 -8.00 10.50 -2.63
N ARG A 2 -6.71 10.84 -2.63
CA ARG A 2 -5.63 9.98 -3.16
C ARG A 2 -5.17 9.01 -2.07
N LYS A 3 -5.80 7.83 -2.00
CA LYS A 3 -5.51 6.84 -0.96
C LYS A 3 -4.80 5.61 -1.51
N VAL A 4 -3.75 5.21 -0.82
CA VAL A 4 -3.07 3.94 -1.02
C VAL A 4 -3.67 2.91 -0.07
N TYR A 5 -4.44 1.97 -0.61
CA TYR A 5 -5.03 0.89 0.15
C TYR A 5 -4.07 -0.29 0.34
N PHE A 6 -4.35 -1.10 1.36
CA PHE A 6 -3.56 -2.27 1.68
C PHE A 6 -3.35 -3.24 0.51
N TRP A 7 -4.32 -3.38 -0.39
CA TRP A 7 -4.18 -4.25 -1.55
C TRP A 7 -3.19 -3.72 -2.59
N HIS A 8 -3.05 -2.40 -2.77
CA HIS A 8 -2.01 -1.82 -3.62
C HIS A 8 -0.63 -2.25 -3.15
N LEU A 9 -0.44 -2.19 -1.84
CA LEU A 9 0.79 -2.59 -1.18
C LEU A 9 1.02 -4.10 -1.35
N LYS A 10 -0.01 -4.93 -1.14
CA LYS A 10 0.11 -6.37 -1.38
C LYS A 10 0.42 -6.74 -2.83
N ALA A 11 -0.12 -6.01 -3.81
CA ALA A 11 0.13 -6.24 -5.23
C ALA A 11 1.60 -5.98 -5.62
N LEU A 12 2.26 -5.07 -4.90
CA LEU A 12 3.71 -4.80 -4.99
C LEU A 12 4.59 -5.84 -4.27
N GLY A 13 4.00 -6.88 -3.66
CA GLY A 13 4.74 -7.96 -3.00
C GLY A 13 4.99 -7.75 -1.51
N TYR A 14 4.36 -6.74 -0.88
CA TYR A 14 4.60 -6.49 0.54
C TYR A 14 3.97 -7.55 1.42
N CYS A 15 4.80 -8.04 2.35
CA CYS A 15 4.35 -8.99 3.35
C CYS A 15 3.69 -8.29 4.53
N ASN A 16 2.66 -8.92 5.11
CA ASN A 16 1.94 -8.40 6.26
C ASN A 16 2.88 -8.10 7.45
N ARG A 17 3.97 -8.87 7.59
CA ARG A 17 4.92 -8.72 8.71
C ARG A 17 5.72 -7.42 8.59
N GLN A 18 6.41 -7.19 7.47
CA GLN A 18 7.18 -5.97 7.25
C GLN A 18 6.27 -4.74 7.31
N MET A 19 5.07 -4.83 6.73
CA MET A 19 4.13 -3.71 6.73
C MET A 19 3.64 -3.35 8.14
N ARG A 20 3.44 -4.34 9.02
CA ARG A 20 3.14 -4.10 10.44
C ARG A 20 4.31 -3.44 11.17
N VAL A 21 5.54 -3.84 10.88
CA VAL A 21 6.76 -3.23 11.45
C VAL A 21 6.88 -1.78 10.99
N TRP A 22 6.70 -1.52 9.70
CA TRP A 22 6.69 -0.17 9.12
C TRP A 22 5.60 0.70 9.77
N CYS A 23 4.36 0.19 9.86
CA CYS A 23 3.27 0.92 10.51
C CYS A 23 3.63 1.33 11.94
N LYS A 24 4.24 0.42 12.71
CA LYS A 24 4.70 0.71 14.07
C LYS A 24 5.82 1.76 14.11
N ALA A 25 6.78 1.68 13.19
CA ALA A 25 7.92 2.60 13.12
C ALA A 25 7.49 4.04 12.76
N HIS A 26 6.49 4.17 11.89
CA HIS A 26 6.01 5.47 11.38
C HIS A 26 4.74 5.98 12.08
N GLY A 27 4.29 5.33 13.16
CA GLY A 27 3.10 5.75 13.91
C GLY A 27 1.77 5.58 13.15
N VAL A 28 1.75 4.75 12.12
CA VAL A 28 0.55 4.47 11.31
C VAL A 28 -0.26 3.34 11.95
N SER A 29 -1.57 3.51 12.04
CA SER A 29 -2.47 2.45 12.51
C SER A 29 -2.54 1.31 11.49
N TRP A 30 -2.09 0.11 11.87
CA TRP A 30 -2.24 -1.09 11.04
C TRP A 30 -3.69 -1.37 10.66
N ARG A 31 -4.62 -1.21 11.62
CA ARG A 31 -6.05 -1.41 11.38
C ARG A 31 -6.60 -0.34 10.44
N GLY A 32 -6.20 0.92 10.64
CA GLY A 32 -6.58 2.03 9.76
C GLY A 32 -6.06 1.87 8.33
N LEU A 33 -4.85 1.32 8.14
CA LEU A 33 -4.34 1.03 6.80
C LEU A 33 -5.19 -0.02 6.06
N ILE A 34 -5.61 -1.08 6.76
CA ILE A 34 -6.49 -2.12 6.18
C ILE A 34 -7.88 -1.55 5.88
N ASP A 35 -8.46 -0.86 6.86
CA ASP A 35 -9.86 -0.46 6.82
C ASP A 35 -10.07 0.83 6.01
N ASP A 36 -9.10 1.74 5.91
CA ASP A 36 -9.31 3.06 5.31
C ASP A 36 -8.24 3.47 4.29
N GLY A 37 -7.13 2.73 4.20
CA GLY A 37 -5.95 3.12 3.43
C GLY A 37 -5.18 4.28 4.07
N ILE A 38 -4.02 4.60 3.50
CA ILE A 38 -3.20 5.75 3.88
C ILE A 38 -3.28 6.83 2.78
N ASP A 39 -3.27 8.10 3.17
CA ASP A 39 -3.18 9.19 2.20
C ASP A 39 -1.83 9.16 1.46
N ALA A 40 -1.83 9.41 0.16
CA ALA A 40 -0.63 9.36 -0.67
C ALA A 40 0.43 10.39 -0.24
N ASP A 41 0.02 11.61 0.09
CA ASP A 41 0.95 12.66 0.52
C ASP A 41 1.53 12.32 1.91
N HIS A 42 0.69 11.78 2.79
CA HIS A 42 1.14 11.29 4.09
C HIS A 42 2.14 10.13 3.95
N LEU A 43 1.86 9.15 3.08
CA LEU A 43 2.78 8.04 2.81
C LEU A 43 4.15 8.54 2.33
N LEU A 44 4.17 9.49 1.39
CA LEU A 44 5.40 10.08 0.85
C LEU A 44 6.15 10.93 1.88
N SER A 45 5.44 11.57 2.82
CA SER A 45 6.07 12.34 3.90
C SER A 45 6.74 11.44 4.95
N LEU A 46 6.20 10.24 5.17
CA LEU A 46 6.70 9.28 6.16
C LEU A 46 7.87 8.47 5.63
N ASP A 47 7.90 8.20 4.32
CA ASP A 47 8.87 7.33 3.69
C ASP A 47 9.20 7.84 2.27
N GLN A 48 10.42 8.34 2.08
CA GLN A 48 10.90 8.85 0.79
C GLN A 48 11.60 7.77 -0.05
N THR A 49 11.50 6.50 0.34
CA THR A 49 12.08 5.40 -0.44
C THR A 49 11.29 5.16 -1.73
N SER A 50 11.92 4.46 -2.68
CA SER A 50 11.27 4.02 -3.91
C SER A 50 9.98 3.22 -3.67
N TYR A 51 9.82 2.63 -2.48
CA TYR A 51 8.60 1.97 -2.02
C TYR A 51 7.37 2.87 -2.11
N ALA A 52 7.43 4.04 -1.47
CA ALA A 52 6.27 4.90 -1.31
C ALA A 52 5.86 5.47 -2.65
N HIS A 53 6.85 5.86 -3.45
CA HIS A 53 6.66 6.28 -4.83
C HIS A 53 6.04 5.18 -5.69
N ASN A 54 6.50 3.93 -5.60
CA ASN A 54 5.92 2.81 -6.34
C ASN A 54 4.48 2.51 -5.92
N ALA A 55 4.18 2.59 -4.62
CA ALA A 55 2.83 2.39 -4.09
C ALA A 55 1.85 3.48 -4.56
N VAL A 56 2.30 4.74 -4.56
CA VAL A 56 1.53 5.89 -5.07
C VAL A 56 1.31 5.76 -6.58
N ALA A 57 2.36 5.46 -7.35
CA ALA A 57 2.26 5.29 -8.80
C ALA A 57 1.34 4.11 -9.17
N PHE A 58 1.40 3.01 -8.42
CA PHE A 58 0.51 1.87 -8.65
C PHE A 58 -0.95 2.22 -8.31
N ALA A 59 -1.19 2.90 -7.18
CA ALA A 59 -2.51 3.37 -6.80
C ALA A 59 -3.08 4.38 -7.82
N GLU A 60 -2.24 5.21 -8.43
CA GLU A 60 -2.63 6.11 -9.50
C GLU A 60 -3.05 5.34 -10.76
N ALA A 61 -2.25 4.34 -11.17
CA ALA A 61 -2.53 3.51 -12.34
C ALA A 61 -3.82 2.67 -12.19
N THR A 62 -4.22 2.35 -10.96
CA THR A 62 -5.46 1.63 -10.64
C THR A 62 -6.64 2.54 -10.32
N GLY A 63 -6.48 3.86 -10.44
CA GLY A 63 -7.56 4.83 -10.22
C GLY A 63 -7.92 5.06 -8.76
N TRP A 64 -7.00 4.78 -7.83
CA TRP A 64 -7.18 4.95 -6.38
C TRP A 64 -8.33 4.12 -5.80
N SER A 65 -8.63 2.96 -6.39
CA SER A 65 -9.76 2.15 -5.97
C SER A 65 -9.49 1.45 -4.63
N ARG A 66 -10.52 1.42 -3.77
CA ARG A 66 -10.45 0.69 -2.49
C ARG A 66 -10.42 -0.82 -2.69
N GLU A 67 -11.11 -1.29 -3.72
CA GLU A 67 -11.15 -2.68 -4.09
C GLU A 67 -10.24 -2.92 -5.30
N PRO A 68 -9.66 -4.12 -5.44
CA PRO A 68 -8.88 -4.46 -6.61
C PRO A 68 -9.73 -4.34 -7.88
N VAL A 69 -9.26 -3.55 -8.85
CA VAL A 69 -9.78 -3.63 -10.22
C VAL A 69 -9.49 -5.02 -10.77
N SER A 70 -10.52 -5.68 -11.31
CA SER A 70 -10.59 -7.13 -11.54
C SER A 70 -9.41 -7.76 -12.30
N VAL A 71 -9.15 -9.03 -11.96
CA VAL A 71 -8.27 -10.10 -12.51
C VAL A 71 -6.74 -9.97 -12.44
N ASP A 72 -6.12 -8.79 -12.55
CA ASP A 72 -4.64 -8.74 -12.68
C ASP A 72 -3.86 -8.40 -11.39
N ALA A 73 -4.39 -7.53 -10.52
CA ALA A 73 -3.59 -6.96 -9.43
C ALA A 73 -3.42 -7.86 -8.19
N ALA A 74 -4.41 -8.71 -7.89
CA ALA A 74 -4.38 -9.58 -6.71
C ALA A 74 -3.70 -10.94 -6.96
N ALA A 75 -3.41 -11.28 -8.21
CA ALA A 75 -3.11 -12.64 -8.65
C ALA A 75 -1.62 -13.05 -8.64
N ARG A 76 -0.68 -12.14 -8.36
CA ARG A 76 0.73 -12.52 -8.16
C ARG A 76 0.91 -13.19 -6.79
N LYS A 77 0.52 -14.47 -6.74
CA LYS A 77 0.85 -15.42 -5.68
C LYS A 77 2.37 -15.44 -5.45
N GLY A 78 2.75 -15.17 -4.20
CA GLY A 78 3.79 -15.93 -3.51
C GLY A 78 5.23 -15.49 -3.72
N GLY A 79 5.71 -14.63 -2.82
CA GLY A 79 7.13 -14.38 -2.61
C GLY A 79 7.31 -13.04 -1.90
N CYS A 80 7.42 -13.06 -0.57
CA CYS A 80 7.94 -11.89 0.14
C CYS A 80 9.32 -11.55 -0.43
N VAL A 81 9.56 -10.28 -0.75
CA VAL A 81 10.91 -9.77 -1.06
C VAL A 81 11.65 -9.46 0.24
#